data_AF-A0AAQ5YEG3-F1
#
_entry.id   AF-A0AAQ5YEG3-F1
#
_cell.length_a   1.000
_cell.length_b   1.000
_cell.length_c   1.000
_cell.angle_alpha   90.00
_cell.angle_beta   90.00
_cell.angle_gamma   90.00
#
_symmetry.space_group_name_H-M   'P 1'
#
loop_
_entity.id
_entity.type
_entity.pdbx_description
1 polymer ?
#
loop_
_entity_poly.entity_id
_entity_poly.type
_entity_poly.pdbx_seq_one_letter_code
_entity_poly.pdbx_strand_id
1 'polypeptide(L)'
;MDYLLKYLLFLCNLLFTVLGLVVLGLGMWGLISKESFEQEKISSIGTDPMLILVTLGLLLTMLCLSGCVGALRENCCLLKLFSACCGADNYRDWEINIYYNCSAPGVLACGVPATCCVDPLENGTVWNSQCGVGAQLLDEFTAQSVIFLGGCLGGISRWIEQHEGLIGTVAVVAIGVQIMTLFITTRLLESIQWHKVNI
;
A
#
# COMPACT_ATOMS: atom_id res chain seq x y z
N MET A 1 10.66 -5.64 14.27
CA MET A 1 10.11 -6.72 13.42
C MET A 1 9.68 -6.20 12.03
N ASP A 2 9.80 -4.90 11.80
CA ASP A 2 9.05 -4.18 10.76
C ASP A 2 9.80 -4.13 9.42
N TYR A 3 11.14 -4.12 9.45
CA TYR A 3 11.98 -4.26 8.26
C TYR A 3 11.84 -5.63 7.59
N LEU A 4 11.69 -6.69 8.39
CA LEU A 4 11.49 -8.05 7.88
C LEU A 4 10.15 -8.15 7.15
N LEU A 5 9.06 -7.62 7.74
CA LEU A 5 7.73 -7.63 7.14
C LEU A 5 7.70 -6.81 5.83
N LYS A 6 8.38 -5.65 5.78
CA LYS A 6 8.49 -4.81 4.59
C LYS A 6 9.28 -5.47 3.47
N TYR A 7 10.45 -6.04 3.78
CA TYR A 7 11.24 -6.79 2.80
C TYR A 7 10.47 -8.01 2.29
N LEU A 8 9.74 -8.70 3.16
CA LEU A 8 8.94 -9.86 2.81
C LEU A 8 7.75 -9.46 1.93
N LEU A 9 7.03 -8.37 2.25
CA LEU A 9 5.95 -7.82 1.42
C LEU A 9 6.45 -7.31 0.06
N PHE A 10 7.60 -6.64 0.01
CA PHE A 10 8.22 -6.22 -1.25
C PHE A 10 8.65 -7.43 -2.09
N LEU A 11 9.31 -8.41 -1.49
CA LEU A 11 9.75 -9.63 -2.15
C LEU A 11 8.55 -10.44 -2.68
N CYS A 12 7.50 -10.62 -1.87
CA CYS A 12 6.29 -11.31 -2.29
C CYS A 12 5.59 -10.59 -3.44
N ASN A 13 5.38 -9.27 -3.37
CA ASN A 13 4.75 -8.50 -4.45
C ASN A 13 5.61 -8.49 -5.74
N LEU A 14 6.94 -8.46 -5.61
CA LEU A 14 7.86 -8.59 -6.76
C LEU A 14 7.76 -9.98 -7.40
N LEU A 15 7.73 -11.03 -6.59
CA LEU A 15 7.53 -12.41 -7.06
C LEU A 15 6.19 -12.56 -7.78
N PHE A 16 5.10 -12.06 -7.21
CA PHE A 16 3.77 -12.10 -7.84
C PHE A 16 3.70 -11.26 -9.11
N THR A 17 4.43 -10.13 -9.18
CA THR A 17 4.56 -9.34 -10.42
C THR A 17 5.28 -10.13 -11.51
N VAL A 18 6.40 -10.79 -11.18
CA VAL A 18 7.13 -11.65 -12.13
C VAL A 18 6.24 -12.81 -12.60
N LEU A 19 5.50 -13.44 -11.70
CA LEU A 19 4.54 -14.49 -12.04
C LEU A 19 3.43 -13.96 -12.95
N GLY A 20 2.89 -12.76 -12.69
CA GLY A 20 1.91 -12.10 -13.54
C GLY A 20 2.42 -11.82 -14.95
N LEU A 21 3.67 -11.36 -15.09
CA LEU A 21 4.33 -11.15 -16.38
C LEU A 21 4.59 -12.45 -17.13
N VAL A 22 4.92 -13.54 -16.42
CA VAL A 22 5.06 -14.88 -17.03
C VAL A 22 3.70 -15.39 -17.52
N VAL A 23 2.64 -15.26 -16.72
CA VAL A 23 1.27 -15.64 -17.11
C VAL A 23 0.79 -14.81 -18.31
N LEU A 24 1.07 -13.51 -18.33
CA LEU A 24 0.85 -12.64 -19.49
C LEU A 24 1.63 -13.11 -20.72
N GLY A 25 2.93 -13.34 -20.58
CA GLY A 25 3.79 -13.77 -21.67
C GLY A 25 3.36 -15.11 -22.26
N LEU A 26 2.97 -16.07 -21.42
CA LEU A 26 2.43 -17.36 -21.85
C LEU A 26 1.06 -17.23 -22.52
N GLY A 27 0.18 -16.39 -21.99
CA GLY A 27 -1.12 -16.10 -22.62
C GLY A 27 -0.94 -15.45 -24.00
N MET A 28 -0.06 -14.45 -24.10
CA MET A 28 0.27 -13.77 -25.35
C MET A 28 0.95 -14.71 -26.35
N TRP A 29 1.91 -15.50 -25.90
CA TRP A 29 2.56 -16.53 -26.72
C TRP A 29 1.55 -17.57 -27.22
N GLY A 30 0.62 -17.99 -26.36
CA GLY A 30 -0.46 -18.91 -26.70
C GLY A 30 -1.41 -18.35 -27.74
N LEU A 31 -1.76 -17.05 -27.66
CA LEU A 31 -2.56 -16.36 -28.68
C LEU A 31 -1.81 -16.25 -30.01
N ILE A 32 -0.54 -15.85 -30.00
CA ILE A 32 0.29 -15.73 -31.21
C ILE A 32 0.49 -17.11 -31.87
N SER A 33 0.72 -18.15 -31.07
CA SER A 33 0.89 -19.52 -31.56
C SER A 33 -0.42 -20.11 -32.09
N LYS A 34 -1.57 -19.73 -31.52
CA LYS A 34 -2.89 -20.09 -32.04
C LYS A 34 -3.19 -19.44 -33.38
N GLU A 35 -2.87 -18.15 -33.53
CA GLU A 35 -3.02 -17.47 -34.83
C GLU A 35 -2.22 -18.17 -35.94
N SER A 36 -1.05 -18.75 -35.62
CA SER A 36 -0.25 -19.50 -36.59
C SER A 36 -0.81 -20.88 -36.99
N PHE A 37 -1.83 -21.41 -36.30
CA PHE A 37 -2.40 -22.76 -36.56
C PHE A 37 -3.85 -22.76 -37.09
N GLU A 38 -4.63 -21.68 -36.90
CA GLU A 38 -6.06 -21.64 -37.26
C GLU A 38 -6.39 -20.86 -38.55
N GLN A 39 -5.82 -21.30 -39.69
CA GLN A 39 -6.49 -21.12 -40.99
C GLN A 39 -7.64 -22.13 -41.18
N GLU A 40 -7.81 -23.12 -40.28
CA GLU A 40 -8.96 -24.03 -40.28
C GLU A 40 -9.47 -24.31 -38.85
N LYS A 41 -10.77 -24.02 -38.63
CA LYS A 41 -11.65 -24.57 -37.58
C LYS A 41 -11.83 -23.79 -36.25
N ILE A 42 -12.55 -22.68 -36.40
CA ILE A 42 -13.09 -21.78 -35.38
C ILE A 42 -13.81 -22.52 -34.23
N SER A 43 -13.14 -22.63 -33.07
CA SER A 43 -13.78 -22.98 -31.79
C SER A 43 -14.22 -21.74 -31.00
N SER A 44 -15.24 -21.90 -30.17
CA SER A 44 -15.96 -20.85 -29.43
C SER A 44 -15.05 -19.91 -28.62
N ILE A 45 -15.09 -18.61 -28.97
CA ILE A 45 -14.15 -17.56 -28.51
C ILE A 45 -14.45 -17.07 -27.07
N GLY A 46 -15.59 -17.42 -26.49
CA GLY A 46 -15.95 -17.04 -25.11
C GLY A 46 -15.22 -17.82 -24.01
N THR A 47 -14.54 -18.91 -24.34
CA THR A 47 -13.84 -19.79 -23.39
C THR A 47 -12.44 -20.15 -23.87
N ASP A 48 -11.74 -19.24 -24.56
CA ASP A 48 -10.35 -19.49 -24.91
C ASP A 48 -9.48 -19.32 -23.65
N PRO A 49 -8.90 -20.41 -23.10
CA PRO A 49 -8.11 -20.33 -21.88
C PRO A 49 -6.94 -19.35 -22.02
N MET A 50 -6.42 -19.13 -23.24
CA MET A 50 -5.30 -18.20 -23.47
C MET A 50 -5.69 -16.73 -23.26
N LEU A 51 -6.91 -16.35 -23.64
CA LEU A 51 -7.42 -14.99 -23.44
C LEU A 51 -7.74 -14.72 -21.97
N ILE A 52 -8.26 -15.72 -21.27
CA ILE A 52 -8.45 -15.67 -19.81
C ILE A 52 -7.10 -15.52 -19.11
N LEU A 53 -6.07 -16.25 -19.57
CA LEU A 53 -4.70 -16.13 -19.05
C LEU A 53 -4.12 -14.72 -19.26
N VAL A 54 -4.32 -14.09 -20.42
CA VAL A 54 -3.86 -12.72 -20.68
C VAL A 54 -4.59 -11.70 -19.81
N THR A 55 -5.91 -11.75 -19.76
CA THR A 55 -6.71 -10.78 -18.98
C THR A 55 -6.42 -10.89 -17.48
N LEU A 56 -6.38 -12.11 -16.95
CA LEU A 56 -6.03 -12.36 -15.55
C LEU A 56 -4.58 -11.95 -15.25
N GLY A 57 -3.64 -12.30 -16.14
CA GLY A 57 -2.24 -11.89 -16.01
C GLY A 57 -2.06 -10.37 -15.97
N LEU A 58 -2.83 -9.63 -16.79
CA LEU A 58 -2.78 -8.16 -16.83
C LEU A 58 -3.28 -7.55 -15.53
N LEU A 59 -4.42 -8.03 -15.03
CA LEU A 59 -5.02 -7.56 -13.78
C LEU A 59 -4.10 -7.84 -12.59
N LEU A 60 -3.57 -9.06 -12.50
CA LEU A 60 -2.65 -9.45 -11.43
C LEU A 60 -1.36 -8.62 -11.47
N THR A 61 -0.78 -8.40 -12.65
CA THR A 61 0.43 -7.59 -12.81
C THR A 61 0.20 -6.14 -12.39
N MET A 62 -0.94 -5.53 -12.75
CA MET A 62 -1.26 -4.15 -12.37
C MET A 62 -1.51 -3.99 -10.86
N LEU A 63 -2.23 -4.93 -10.25
CA LEU A 63 -2.45 -4.94 -8.80
C LEU A 63 -1.12 -5.10 -8.04
N CYS A 64 -0.27 -6.05 -8.44
CA CYS A 64 1.02 -6.27 -7.80
C CYS A 64 2.03 -5.15 -8.06
N LEU A 65 2.01 -4.50 -9.24
CA LEU A 65 2.82 -3.30 -9.51
C LEU A 65 2.39 -2.13 -8.63
N SER A 66 1.09 -1.92 -8.40
CA SER A 66 0.63 -0.92 -7.45
C SER A 66 1.04 -1.25 -6.00
N GLY A 67 1.11 -2.53 -5.63
CA GLY A 67 1.65 -3.01 -4.36
C GLY A 67 3.17 -2.82 -4.22
N CYS A 68 3.94 -3.09 -5.29
CA CYS A 68 5.38 -2.84 -5.34
C CYS A 68 5.68 -1.35 -5.30
N VAL A 69 4.94 -0.54 -6.07
CA VAL A 69 5.04 0.91 -6.05
C VAL A 69 4.55 1.46 -4.71
N GLY A 70 3.55 0.87 -4.06
CA GLY A 70 3.11 1.24 -2.71
C GLY A 70 4.16 0.92 -1.64
N ALA A 71 4.84 -0.22 -1.76
CA ALA A 71 5.96 -0.61 -0.90
C ALA A 71 7.25 0.20 -1.19
N LEU A 72 7.51 0.58 -2.45
CA LEU A 72 8.62 1.46 -2.86
C LEU A 72 8.32 2.94 -2.59
N ARG A 73 7.05 3.35 -2.68
CA ARG A 73 6.46 4.58 -2.13
C ARG A 73 6.15 4.38 -0.65
N GLU A 74 6.99 3.63 0.05
CA GLU A 74 7.42 4.08 1.37
C GLU A 74 8.03 5.46 1.19
N ASN A 75 7.15 6.44 1.12
CA ASN A 75 7.46 7.84 1.16
C ASN A 75 8.19 7.99 2.50
N CYS A 76 9.53 7.97 2.48
CA CYS A 76 10.32 8.14 3.69
C CYS A 76 9.87 9.39 4.44
N CYS A 77 9.26 10.37 3.76
CA CYS A 77 8.61 11.53 4.34
C CYS A 77 7.29 11.19 5.07
N LEU A 78 6.43 10.32 4.55
CA LEU A 78 5.23 9.83 5.23
C LEU A 78 5.62 8.92 6.41
N LEU A 79 6.59 8.02 6.22
CA LEU A 79 7.14 7.20 7.30
C LEU A 79 7.83 8.06 8.38
N LYS A 80 8.46 9.19 8.00
CA LYS A 80 8.99 10.22 8.92
C LYS A 80 7.89 11.06 9.58
N LEU A 81 6.78 11.32 8.88
CA LEU A 81 5.59 11.95 9.44
C LEU A 81 4.94 11.05 10.51
N PHE A 82 4.97 9.73 10.26
CA PHE A 82 4.55 8.69 11.21
C PHE A 82 5.58 8.39 12.31
N SER A 83 6.85 8.75 12.14
CA SER A 83 7.86 8.63 13.20
C SER A 83 7.97 9.90 14.04
N ALA A 84 7.42 11.03 13.58
CA ALA A 84 7.42 12.32 14.26
C ALA A 84 6.07 12.64 14.91
N CYS A 85 5.39 11.61 15.40
CA CYS A 85 4.13 11.71 16.12
C CYS A 85 4.13 10.77 17.33
N CYS A 86 3.33 11.11 18.34
CA CYS A 86 3.08 10.28 19.50
C CYS A 86 1.58 10.19 19.75
N GLY A 87 1.05 8.97 19.76
CA GLY A 87 -0.39 8.74 19.90
C GLY A 87 -1.16 8.92 18.60
N ALA A 88 -2.49 8.84 18.69
CA ALA A 88 -3.41 8.90 17.57
C ALA A 88 -3.72 10.36 17.20
N ASP A 89 -4.20 11.15 18.14
CA ASP A 89 -4.46 12.58 18.04
C ASP A 89 -3.39 13.40 18.79
N ASN A 90 -2.94 12.93 19.96
CA ASN A 90 -1.83 13.52 20.71
C ASN A 90 -1.16 12.52 21.66
N TYR A 91 -0.04 12.93 22.25
CA TYR A 91 0.77 12.07 23.13
C TYR A 91 0.05 11.55 24.39
N ARG A 92 -1.07 12.15 24.82
CA ARG A 92 -1.86 11.70 25.96
C ARG A 92 -2.78 10.52 25.65
N ASP A 93 -2.94 10.15 24.39
CA ASP A 93 -3.71 8.95 24.03
C ASP A 93 -3.15 7.69 24.69
N TRP A 94 -1.89 7.70 25.10
CA TRP A 94 -1.27 6.62 25.86
C TRP A 94 -1.84 6.45 27.28
N GLU A 95 -2.57 7.41 27.84
CA GLU A 95 -3.20 7.31 29.16
C GLU A 95 -4.23 6.16 29.23
N ILE A 96 -4.85 5.81 28.10
CA ILE A 96 -5.81 4.69 28.04
C ILE A 96 -5.12 3.32 28.07
N ASN A 97 -3.82 3.27 27.82
CA ASN A 97 -3.07 2.02 27.77
C ASN A 97 -2.66 1.55 29.18
N ILE A 98 -2.84 0.27 29.46
CA ILE A 98 -2.60 -0.34 30.78
C ILE A 98 -1.20 -0.12 31.37
N TYR A 99 -0.17 0.08 30.53
CA TYR A 99 1.22 0.29 30.97
C TYR A 99 1.58 1.76 31.20
N TYR A 100 0.93 2.67 30.47
CA TYR A 100 1.25 4.10 30.44
C TYR A 100 0.21 4.93 31.20
N ASN A 101 -0.91 4.33 31.57
CA ASN A 101 -1.90 4.92 32.43
C ASN A 101 -1.24 5.42 33.72
N CYS A 102 -1.59 6.64 34.14
CA CYS A 102 -1.00 7.27 35.30
C CYS A 102 -1.28 6.56 36.63
N SER A 103 -2.38 5.81 36.72
CA SER A 103 -2.73 5.00 37.88
C SER A 103 -2.13 3.59 37.82
N ALA A 104 -1.40 3.23 36.75
CA ALA A 104 -0.82 1.90 36.61
C ALA A 104 0.33 1.68 37.60
N PRO A 105 0.44 0.48 38.20
CA PRO A 105 1.62 0.11 38.95
C PRO A 105 2.77 -0.20 37.98
N GLY A 106 3.75 0.68 37.88
CA GLY A 106 4.93 0.44 37.05
C GLY A 106 5.76 1.69 36.76
N VAL A 107 7.00 1.49 36.32
CA VAL A 107 7.94 2.58 36.00
C VAL A 107 7.59 3.33 34.71
N LEU A 108 6.68 2.79 33.90
CA LEU A 108 6.20 3.39 32.65
C LEU A 108 4.91 4.21 32.83
N ALA A 109 4.35 4.25 34.05
CA ALA A 109 3.14 5.02 34.34
C ALA A 109 3.34 6.51 34.03
N CYS A 110 2.30 7.14 33.49
CA CYS A 110 2.36 8.50 32.93
C CYS A 110 3.45 8.70 31.86
N GLY A 111 3.93 7.63 31.23
CA GLY A 111 4.94 7.69 30.19
C GLY A 111 4.35 7.59 28.78
N VAL A 112 5.22 7.58 27.80
CA VAL A 112 4.92 7.21 26.41
C VAL A 112 5.97 6.20 25.91
N PRO A 113 5.68 5.42 24.86
CA PRO A 113 6.68 4.52 24.30
C PRO A 113 7.89 5.29 23.77
N ALA A 114 9.06 4.66 23.79
CA ALA A 114 10.29 5.25 23.30
C ALA A 114 10.29 5.59 21.79
N THR A 115 9.33 5.07 21.02
CA THR A 115 9.10 5.49 19.63
C THR A 115 8.59 6.92 19.50
N CYS A 116 8.08 7.51 20.59
CA CYS A 116 7.64 8.91 20.62
C CYS A 116 8.79 9.91 20.80
N CYS A 117 10.02 9.45 21.00
CA CYS A 117 11.13 10.33 21.34
C CYS A 117 11.74 11.00 20.11
N VAL A 118 12.05 12.29 20.24
CA VAL A 118 12.50 13.14 19.12
C VAL A 118 13.93 12.81 18.69
N ASP A 119 14.83 12.67 19.65
CA ASP A 119 16.21 12.24 19.43
C ASP A 119 16.57 11.17 20.46
N PRO A 120 16.33 9.89 20.16
CA PRO A 120 16.63 8.83 21.09
C PRO A 120 18.14 8.52 21.18
N LEU A 121 19.01 9.22 20.46
CA LEU A 121 20.46 8.99 20.51
C LEU A 121 21.23 10.10 21.24
N GLU A 122 20.68 11.31 21.34
CA GLU A 122 21.16 12.42 22.19
C GLU A 122 22.70 12.54 22.25
N ASN A 123 23.35 12.65 21.07
CA ASN A 123 24.83 12.66 20.86
C ASN A 123 25.62 11.45 21.38
N GLY A 124 24.97 10.42 21.90
CA GLY A 124 25.57 9.17 22.34
C GLY A 124 25.64 8.11 21.23
N THR A 125 26.10 6.91 21.60
CA THR A 125 26.06 5.70 20.76
C THR A 125 25.06 4.67 21.27
N VAL A 126 24.38 4.96 22.39
CA VAL A 126 23.42 4.08 23.06
C VAL A 126 22.04 4.69 22.97
N TRP A 127 21.06 3.89 22.54
CA TRP A 127 19.69 4.33 22.37
C TRP A 127 19.01 4.56 23.73
N ASN A 128 18.56 5.80 23.98
CA ASN A 128 17.85 6.19 25.19
C ASN A 128 16.38 5.75 25.09
N SER A 129 16.08 4.59 25.67
CA SER A 129 14.71 4.09 25.78
C SER A 129 13.89 4.74 26.90
N GLN A 130 14.48 5.63 27.70
CA GLN A 130 13.86 6.22 28.89
C GLN A 130 13.30 7.64 28.66
N CYS A 131 13.55 8.25 27.52
CA CYS A 131 13.03 9.57 27.13
C CYS A 131 11.51 9.73 27.28
N GLY A 132 10.74 8.64 27.15
CA GLY A 132 9.28 8.66 27.30
C GLY A 132 8.78 8.49 28.74
N VAL A 133 9.63 8.18 29.71
CA VAL A 133 9.21 7.91 31.09
C VAL A 133 8.72 9.20 31.76
N GLY A 134 7.51 9.17 32.30
CA GLY A 134 6.90 10.34 32.95
C GLY A 134 6.58 11.51 32.00
N ALA A 135 6.67 11.30 30.69
CA ALA A 135 6.51 12.38 29.71
C ALA A 135 5.12 13.03 29.74
N GLN A 136 4.08 12.34 30.22
CA GLN A 136 2.74 12.90 30.39
C GLN A 136 2.62 13.86 31.58
N LEU A 137 3.58 13.82 32.52
CA LEU A 137 3.64 14.73 33.68
C LEU A 137 4.43 16.02 33.38
N LEU A 138 5.17 16.04 32.27
CA LEU A 138 5.93 17.21 31.87
C LEU A 138 5.00 18.30 31.32
N ASP A 139 5.35 19.55 31.59
CA ASP A 139 4.75 20.69 30.89
C ASP A 139 5.01 20.57 29.38
N GLU A 140 4.05 21.03 28.57
CA GLU A 140 4.10 20.88 27.11
C GLU A 140 5.37 21.49 26.49
N PHE A 141 5.88 22.58 27.06
CA PHE A 141 7.13 23.22 26.66
C PHE A 141 8.37 22.34 26.89
N THR A 142 8.35 21.53 27.94
CA THR A 142 9.43 20.58 28.26
C THR A 142 9.24 19.31 27.44
N ALA A 143 8.00 18.83 27.33
CA ALA A 143 7.65 17.63 26.58
C ALA A 143 8.05 17.71 25.10
N GLN A 144 7.84 18.85 24.42
CA GLN A 144 8.24 19.03 23.00
C GLN A 144 9.74 18.85 22.72
N SER A 145 10.61 19.01 23.73
CA SER A 145 12.05 18.84 23.56
C SER A 145 12.51 17.38 23.63
N VAL A 146 11.68 16.49 24.19
CA VAL A 146 12.02 15.08 24.42
C VAL A 146 11.12 14.13 23.62
N ILE A 147 9.86 14.50 23.39
CA ILE A 147 8.86 13.68 22.68
C ILE A 147 8.07 14.49 21.64
N PHE A 148 7.52 13.80 20.65
CA PHE A 148 6.57 14.39 19.72
C PHE A 148 5.21 14.61 20.40
N LEU A 149 4.66 15.82 20.31
CA LEU A 149 3.36 16.14 20.91
C LEU A 149 2.17 15.76 20.03
N GLY A 150 2.33 15.89 18.71
CA GLY A 150 1.25 15.67 17.74
C GLY A 150 0.98 14.19 17.49
N GLY A 151 -0.28 13.83 17.27
CA GLY A 151 -0.68 12.49 16.91
C GLY A 151 -0.57 12.17 15.42
N CYS A 152 -0.50 10.88 15.12
CA CYS A 152 -0.28 10.39 13.76
C CYS A 152 -1.52 10.52 12.87
N LEU A 153 -2.73 10.27 13.41
CA LEU A 153 -3.98 10.35 12.64
C LEU A 153 -4.25 11.77 12.14
N GLY A 154 -4.05 12.77 12.98
CA GLY A 154 -4.20 14.18 12.57
C GLY A 154 -3.22 14.57 11.45
N GLY A 155 -1.99 14.05 11.49
CA GLY A 155 -0.99 14.25 10.43
C GLY A 155 -1.39 13.61 9.10
N ILE A 156 -1.88 12.38 9.14
CA ILE A 156 -2.35 11.65 7.95
C ILE A 156 -3.58 12.33 7.36
N SER A 157 -4.56 12.69 8.19
CA SER A 157 -5.79 13.34 7.73
C SER A 157 -5.47 14.61 6.94
N ARG A 158 -4.61 15.48 7.50
CA ARG A 158 -4.16 16.69 6.83
C ARG A 158 -3.41 16.41 5.53
N TRP A 159 -2.57 15.37 5.51
CA TRP A 159 -1.88 14.98 4.27
C TRP A 159 -2.85 14.51 3.19
N ILE A 160 -3.86 13.72 3.56
CA ILE A 160 -4.90 13.24 2.64
C ILE A 160 -5.72 14.43 2.13
N GLU A 161 -6.20 15.30 3.01
CA GLU A 161 -6.94 16.51 2.65
C GLU A 161 -6.12 17.40 1.70
N GLN A 162 -4.82 17.53 1.95
CA GLN A 162 -3.93 18.32 1.08
C GLN A 162 -3.71 17.68 -0.30
N HIS A 163 -3.80 16.34 -0.42
CA HIS A 163 -3.54 15.60 -1.66
C HIS A 163 -4.81 14.98 -2.26
N GLU A 164 -6.00 15.33 -1.76
CA GLU A 164 -7.27 14.69 -2.12
C GLU A 164 -7.53 14.76 -3.63
N GLY A 165 -7.20 15.89 -4.26
CA GLY A 165 -7.39 16.10 -5.69
C GLY A 165 -6.50 15.21 -6.56
N LEU A 166 -5.23 15.03 -6.18
CA LEU A 166 -4.32 14.15 -6.89
C LEU A 166 -4.72 12.68 -6.73
N ILE A 167 -5.03 12.27 -5.50
CA ILE A 167 -5.49 10.91 -5.18
C ILE A 167 -6.79 10.60 -5.94
N GLY A 168 -7.75 11.53 -5.90
CA GLY A 168 -9.01 11.43 -6.63
C GLY A 168 -8.80 11.33 -8.14
N THR A 169 -7.92 12.16 -8.71
CA THR A 169 -7.63 12.13 -10.15
C THR A 169 -7.02 10.80 -10.57
N VAL A 170 -6.04 10.27 -9.83
CA VAL A 170 -5.43 8.97 -10.11
C VAL A 170 -6.45 7.83 -10.02
N ALA A 171 -7.33 7.86 -9.02
CA ALA A 171 -8.39 6.88 -8.85
C ALA A 171 -9.38 6.90 -10.03
N VAL A 172 -9.83 8.09 -10.45
CA VAL A 172 -10.75 8.26 -11.59
C VAL A 172 -10.12 7.77 -12.89
N VAL A 173 -8.85 8.11 -13.14
CA VAL A 173 -8.14 7.62 -14.33
C VAL A 173 -8.01 6.10 -14.32
N ALA A 174 -7.65 5.51 -13.18
CA ALA A 174 -7.53 4.05 -13.05
C ALA A 174 -8.88 3.34 -13.29
N ILE A 175 -9.97 3.88 -12.75
CA ILE A 175 -11.33 3.35 -12.98
C ILE A 175 -11.73 3.53 -14.44
N GLY A 176 -11.45 4.69 -15.05
CA GLY A 176 -11.76 4.97 -16.45
C GLY A 176 -11.03 4.01 -17.40
N VAL A 177 -9.76 3.72 -17.14
CA VAL A 177 -8.99 2.72 -17.90
C VAL A 177 -9.60 1.33 -17.76
N GLN A 178 -10.05 0.93 -16.56
CA GLN A 178 -10.72 -0.36 -16.34
C GLN A 178 -12.06 -0.44 -17.10
N ILE A 179 -12.89 0.60 -17.05
CA ILE A 179 -14.18 0.65 -17.75
C ILE A 179 -13.98 0.61 -19.26
N MET A 180 -13.02 1.39 -19.79
CA MET A 180 -12.71 1.42 -21.22
C MET A 180 -12.22 0.04 -21.70
N THR A 181 -11.38 -0.63 -20.91
CA THR A 181 -10.91 -1.99 -21.21
C THR A 181 -12.07 -2.98 -21.27
N LEU A 182 -13.00 -2.91 -20.31
CA LEU A 182 -14.22 -3.73 -20.32
C LEU A 182 -15.10 -3.43 -21.54
N PHE A 183 -15.30 -2.16 -21.89
CA PHE A 183 -16.12 -1.75 -23.04
C PHE A 183 -15.53 -2.21 -24.38
N ILE A 184 -14.23 -2.06 -24.57
CA ILE A 184 -13.56 -2.55 -25.79
C ILE A 184 -13.67 -4.07 -25.87
N THR A 185 -13.49 -4.77 -24.75
CA THR A 185 -13.62 -6.23 -24.67
C THR A 185 -15.03 -6.68 -25.07
N THR A 186 -16.09 -6.01 -24.61
CA THR A 186 -17.48 -6.38 -24.96
C THR A 186 -17.82 -6.07 -26.42
N ARG A 187 -17.39 -4.92 -26.95
CA ARG A 187 -17.64 -4.56 -28.36
C ARG A 187 -16.88 -5.45 -29.34
N LEU A 188 -15.64 -5.81 -29.00
CA LEU A 188 -14.86 -6.76 -29.77
C LEU A 188 -15.55 -8.14 -29.79
N LEU A 189 -16.09 -8.58 -28.65
CA LEU A 189 -16.85 -9.82 -28.56
C LEU A 189 -18.12 -9.81 -29.42
N GLU A 190 -18.88 -8.71 -29.41
CA GLU A 190 -20.06 -8.55 -30.27
C GLU A 190 -19.70 -8.52 -31.77
N SER A 191 -18.64 -7.81 -32.16
CA SER A 191 -18.18 -7.74 -33.56
C SER A 191 -17.75 -9.12 -34.08
N ILE A 192 -17.07 -9.90 -33.23
CA ILE A 192 -16.67 -11.27 -33.55
C ILE A 192 -17.91 -12.15 -33.69
N GLN A 193 -18.91 -12.02 -32.82
CA GLN A 193 -20.17 -12.78 -32.91
C GLN A 193 -20.97 -12.42 -34.17
N TRP A 194 -21.06 -11.13 -34.54
CA TRP A 194 -21.83 -10.68 -35.70
C TRP A 194 -21.25 -11.20 -37.02
N HIS A 195 -19.93 -11.14 -37.18
CA HIS A 195 -19.28 -11.74 -38.35
C HIS A 195 -19.43 -13.26 -38.40
N LYS A 196 -19.53 -13.92 -37.25
CA LYS A 196 -19.75 -15.37 -37.17
C LYS A 196 -21.18 -15.80 -37.53
N VAL A 197 -22.16 -14.89 -37.45
CA VAL A 197 -23.58 -15.14 -37.79
C VAL A 197 -23.87 -14.81 -39.26
N ASN A 198 -23.15 -13.86 -39.85
CA ASN A 198 -23.34 -13.39 -41.23
C ASN A 198 -22.41 -14.07 -42.27
N ILE A 199 -21.68 -15.12 -41.87
CA ILE A 199 -20.92 -16.04 -42.74
C ILE A 199 -21.55 -17.42 -42.60
#